data_AF-A0A161MK27-F1
#
_entry.id   AF-A0A161MK27-F1
#
_cell.length_a   1.000
_cell.length_b   1.000
_cell.length_c   1.000
_cell.angle_alpha   90.00
_cell.angle_beta   90.00
_cell.angle_gamma   90.00
#
_symmetry.space_group_name_H-M   'P 1'
#
loop_
_entity.id
_entity.type
_entity.pdbx_description
1 polymer ?
#
loop_
_entity_poly.entity_id
_entity_poly.type
_entity_poly.pdbx_seq_one_letter_code
_entity_poly.pdbx_strand_id
1 'polypeptide(L)'
;RSLRFVSLRDNSLHTATYQVFQPIMHNLLNSSAYLIIDGNPLVCDCRLDWLHTLMNRTASEPIRSSIEELTCRRENPLEPSHSRGGAAALPPPIRVSGGGGIIIDRGRFSHEDEEDNDVDGGQDFSGRRIEDEMISSADDEVHFLALPRETLPCPGRATG
;
A
#
# COMPACT_ATOMS: atom_id res chain seq x y z
N ARG A 1 -21.97 -29.38 -2.22
CA ARG A 1 -21.83 -28.41 -1.09
C ARG A 1 -21.68 -27.03 -1.73
N SER A 2 -22.55 -26.06 -1.41
CA SER A 2 -22.47 -24.69 -1.98
C SER A 2 -21.61 -23.80 -1.08
N LEU A 3 -20.75 -22.99 -1.70
CA LEU A 3 -19.87 -22.04 -1.03
C LEU A 3 -20.66 -20.80 -0.66
N ARG A 4 -20.74 -20.48 0.63
CA ARG A 4 -21.55 -19.38 1.17
C ARG A 4 -20.73 -18.32 1.89
N PHE A 5 -19.48 -18.60 2.22
CA PHE A 5 -18.63 -17.69 2.97
C PHE A 5 -17.30 -17.56 2.25
N VAL A 6 -16.96 -16.33 1.88
CA VAL A 6 -15.69 -15.96 1.27
C VAL A 6 -15.10 -14.82 2.08
N SER A 7 -13.97 -15.07 2.73
CA SER A 7 -13.18 -14.01 3.34
C SER A 7 -11.83 -13.93 2.65
N LEU A 8 -11.54 -12.74 2.13
CA LEU A 8 -10.27 -12.33 1.57
C LEU A 8 -9.68 -11.19 2.42
N ARG A 9 -10.16 -11.02 3.65
CA ARG A 9 -9.76 -9.94 4.55
C ARG A 9 -8.24 -9.92 4.78
N ASP A 10 -7.67 -8.72 4.96
CA ASP A 10 -6.27 -8.51 5.37
C ASP A 10 -5.25 -9.23 4.47
N ASN A 11 -5.49 -9.22 3.16
CA ASN A 11 -4.56 -9.73 2.16
C ASN A 11 -3.87 -8.57 1.43
N SER A 12 -2.97 -8.88 0.50
CA SER A 12 -2.27 -7.88 -0.34
C SER A 12 -2.89 -7.78 -1.75
N LEU A 13 -4.21 -7.93 -1.87
CA LEU A 13 -4.89 -7.83 -3.16
C LEU A 13 -4.93 -6.39 -3.64
N HIS A 14 -4.44 -6.17 -4.86
CA HIS A 14 -4.52 -4.85 -5.52
C HIS A 14 -5.74 -4.76 -6.44
N THR A 15 -6.36 -5.88 -6.78
CA THR A 15 -7.55 -5.93 -7.62
C THR A 15 -8.34 -7.20 -7.34
N ALA A 16 -9.64 -7.17 -7.62
CA ALA A 16 -10.54 -8.30 -7.54
C ALA A 16 -11.44 -8.26 -8.76
N THR A 17 -11.12 -9.03 -9.80
CA THR A 17 -11.85 -8.98 -11.07
C THR A 17 -13.08 -9.89 -11.06
N TYR A 18 -14.15 -9.52 -11.77
CA TYR A 18 -15.36 -10.33 -11.92
C TYR A 18 -15.07 -11.79 -12.33
N GLN A 19 -14.09 -12.01 -13.21
CA GLN A 19 -13.70 -13.31 -13.75
C GLN A 19 -13.37 -14.34 -12.66
N VAL A 20 -12.75 -13.90 -11.55
CA VAL A 20 -12.41 -14.77 -10.41
C VAL A 20 -13.67 -15.18 -9.65
N PHE A 21 -14.65 -14.28 -9.54
CA PHE A 21 -15.90 -14.50 -8.81
C PHE A 21 -17.01 -15.08 -9.67
N GLN A 22 -16.87 -15.09 -10.99
CA GLN A 22 -17.88 -15.56 -11.93
C GLN A 22 -18.42 -16.97 -11.61
N PRO A 23 -17.60 -17.97 -11.22
CA PRO A 23 -18.11 -19.31 -10.89
C PRO A 23 -19.00 -19.32 -9.64
N ILE A 24 -18.79 -18.39 -8.72
CA ILE A 24 -19.49 -18.33 -7.42
C ILE A 24 -20.52 -17.20 -7.33
N MET A 25 -20.69 -16.42 -8.40
CA MET A 25 -21.57 -15.25 -8.41
C MET A 25 -23.02 -15.59 -8.03
N HIS A 26 -23.54 -16.72 -8.52
CA HIS A 26 -24.87 -17.22 -8.15
C HIS A 26 -25.03 -17.44 -6.65
N ASN A 27 -23.96 -17.82 -5.93
CA ASN A 27 -24.01 -17.98 -4.49
C ASN A 27 -24.04 -16.62 -3.78
N LEU A 28 -23.29 -15.63 -4.26
CA LEU A 28 -23.19 -14.28 -3.68
C LEU A 28 -24.49 -13.47 -3.79
N LEU A 29 -25.43 -13.88 -4.65
CA LEU A 29 -26.76 -13.28 -4.74
C LEU A 29 -27.73 -13.81 -3.67
N ASN A 30 -27.41 -14.93 -3.02
CA ASN A 30 -28.26 -15.51 -1.97
C ASN A 30 -28.16 -14.71 -0.67
N SER A 31 -29.27 -14.64 0.08
CA SER A 31 -29.35 -13.92 1.36
C SER A 31 -28.44 -14.47 2.47
N SER A 32 -28.00 -15.73 2.37
CA SER A 32 -27.14 -16.39 3.36
C SER A 32 -25.64 -16.33 3.01
N ALA A 33 -25.27 -15.60 1.96
CA ALA A 33 -23.89 -15.49 1.52
C ALA A 33 -23.13 -14.40 2.27
N TYR A 34 -21.81 -14.56 2.39
CA TYR A 34 -20.90 -13.62 3.01
C TYR A 34 -19.70 -13.43 2.08
N LEU A 35 -19.35 -12.17 1.84
CA LEU A 35 -18.16 -11.74 1.13
C LEU A 35 -17.50 -10.68 1.99
N ILE A 36 -16.25 -10.91 2.35
CA ILE A 36 -15.44 -10.00 3.18
C ILE A 36 -14.15 -9.76 2.40
N ILE A 37 -13.85 -8.51 2.07
CA ILE A 37 -12.69 -8.12 1.24
C ILE A 37 -11.93 -6.90 1.79
N ASP A 38 -12.31 -6.43 2.98
CA ASP A 38 -11.66 -5.32 3.68
C ASP A 38 -10.18 -5.62 4.03
N GLY A 39 -9.41 -4.58 4.31
CA GLY A 39 -7.98 -4.72 4.65
C GLY A 39 -7.08 -5.07 3.45
N ASN A 40 -7.54 -4.84 2.21
CA ASN A 40 -6.73 -5.03 1.00
C ASN A 40 -6.39 -3.67 0.36
N PRO A 41 -5.16 -3.49 -0.16
CA PRO A 41 -4.74 -2.26 -0.84
C PRO A 41 -5.26 -2.18 -2.29
N LEU A 42 -6.57 -2.37 -2.47
CA LEU A 42 -7.25 -2.39 -3.76
C LEU A 42 -7.08 -1.08 -4.51
N VAL A 43 -6.95 -1.13 -5.84
CA VAL A 43 -6.94 0.05 -6.70
C VAL A 43 -8.37 0.37 -7.13
N CYS A 44 -8.81 1.62 -6.93
CA CYS A 44 -10.12 2.09 -7.36
C CYS A 44 -10.18 2.24 -8.88
N ASP A 45 -10.46 1.16 -9.60
CA ASP A 45 -10.60 1.18 -11.05
C ASP A 45 -11.81 0.36 -11.51
N CYS A 46 -12.06 0.39 -12.81
CA CYS A 46 -13.23 -0.25 -13.39
C CYS A 46 -13.20 -1.78 -13.31
N ARG A 47 -12.08 -2.41 -12.92
CA ARG A 47 -12.04 -3.86 -12.65
C ARG A 47 -12.82 -4.23 -11.40
N LEU A 48 -13.08 -3.26 -10.51
CA LEU A 48 -13.93 -3.41 -9.34
C LEU A 48 -15.41 -3.09 -9.60
N ASP A 49 -15.80 -2.70 -10.83
CA ASP A 49 -17.16 -2.25 -11.13
C ASP A 49 -18.26 -3.28 -10.81
N TRP A 50 -17.91 -4.56 -10.82
CA TRP A 50 -18.82 -5.65 -10.50
C TRP A 50 -19.29 -5.60 -9.05
N LEU A 51 -18.56 -4.94 -8.14
CA LEU A 51 -18.98 -4.73 -6.76
C LEU A 51 -20.17 -3.77 -6.67
N HIS A 52 -20.23 -2.72 -7.50
CA HIS A 52 -21.46 -1.91 -7.63
C HIS A 52 -22.62 -2.76 -8.14
N THR A 53 -22.35 -3.64 -9.11
CA THR A 53 -23.38 -4.53 -9.65
C THR A 53 -23.86 -5.54 -8.60
N LEU A 54 -22.95 -6.08 -7.80
CA LEU A 54 -23.26 -7.00 -6.72
C LEU A 54 -24.07 -6.31 -5.62
N MET A 55 -23.67 -5.10 -5.21
CA MET A 55 -24.38 -4.28 -4.23
C MET A 55 -25.85 -4.07 -4.60
N ASN A 56 -26.15 -3.87 -5.88
CA ASN A 56 -27.50 -3.66 -6.36
C ASN A 56 -28.33 -4.95 -6.50
N ARG A 57 -27.68 -6.12 -6.55
CA ARG A 57 -28.35 -7.39 -6.88
C ARG A 57 -28.40 -8.40 -5.73
N THR A 58 -27.48 -8.31 -4.78
CA THR A 58 -27.43 -9.25 -3.66
C THR A 58 -28.60 -9.04 -2.70
N ALA A 59 -29.15 -10.14 -2.17
CA ALA A 59 -30.10 -10.13 -1.06
C ALA A 59 -29.41 -10.31 0.31
N SER A 60 -28.08 -10.42 0.35
CA SER A 60 -27.32 -10.60 1.58
C SER A 60 -26.95 -9.25 2.21
N GLU A 61 -27.51 -8.98 3.38
CA GLU A 61 -27.14 -7.79 4.17
C GLU A 61 -25.64 -7.76 4.54
N PRO A 62 -25.00 -8.86 5.00
CA PRO A 62 -23.57 -8.87 5.25
C PRO A 62 -22.70 -8.46 4.05
N ILE A 63 -23.09 -8.87 2.83
CA ILE A 63 -22.36 -8.47 1.61
C ILE A 63 -22.55 -6.97 1.35
N ARG A 64 -23.75 -6.44 1.55
CA ARG A 64 -24.03 -5.01 1.39
C ARG A 64 -23.16 -4.18 2.33
N SER A 65 -23.16 -4.51 3.62
CA SER A 65 -22.34 -3.81 4.61
C SER A 65 -20.84 -3.91 4.28
N SER A 66 -20.36 -5.08 3.87
CA SER A 66 -18.94 -5.21 3.49
C SER A 66 -18.55 -4.38 2.26
N ILE A 67 -19.47 -4.15 1.32
CA ILE A 67 -19.20 -3.29 0.15
C ILE A 67 -19.32 -1.79 0.52
N GLU A 68 -20.22 -1.44 1.44
CA GLU A 68 -20.38 -0.07 1.96
C GLU A 68 -19.14 0.41 2.73
N GLU A 69 -18.52 -0.48 3.50
CA GLU A 69 -17.30 -0.20 4.26
C GLU A 69 -16.02 -0.32 3.42
N LEU A 70 -16.12 -0.78 2.17
CA LEU A 70 -14.96 -1.03 1.34
C LEU A 70 -14.22 0.27 0.98
N THR A 71 -12.92 0.29 1.23
CA THR A 71 -12.01 1.33 0.79
C THR A 71 -11.08 0.83 -0.32
N CYS A 72 -10.59 1.76 -1.13
CA CYS A 72 -9.61 1.50 -2.18
C CYS A 72 -8.71 2.73 -2.38
N ARG A 73 -7.55 2.54 -3.01
CA ARG A 73 -6.60 3.59 -3.32
C ARG A 73 -6.82 4.14 -4.72
N ARG A 74 -6.86 5.46 -4.85
CA ARG A 74 -6.82 6.10 -6.17
C ARG A 74 -5.41 5.98 -6.74
N GLU A 75 -5.27 5.53 -7.98
CA GLU A 75 -3.96 5.53 -8.63
C GLU A 75 -3.62 6.98 -9.00
N ASN A 76 -2.71 7.60 -8.25
CA ASN A 76 -2.22 8.94 -8.52
C ASN A 76 -1.37 8.90 -9.80
N PRO A 77 -1.68 9.67 -10.86
CA PRO A 77 -0.93 9.64 -12.13
C PRO A 77 0.56 10.00 -12.01
N LEU A 78 0.99 10.52 -10.87
CA LEU A 78 2.34 11.02 -10.64
C LEU A 78 3.32 9.95 -10.13
N GLU A 79 2.83 8.79 -9.68
CA GLU A 79 3.68 7.67 -9.27
C GLU A 79 3.53 6.55 -10.30
N PRO A 80 4.39 6.49 -11.34
CA PRO A 80 4.45 5.32 -12.19
C PRO A 80 4.73 4.13 -11.28
N SER A 81 3.82 3.16 -11.30
CA SER A 81 3.97 1.87 -10.64
C SER A 81 5.36 1.34 -10.98
N HIS A 82 6.28 1.42 -10.01
CA HIS A 82 7.59 0.79 -10.08
C HIS A 82 7.34 -0.71 -10.00
N SER A 83 6.89 -1.26 -11.13
CA SER A 83 7.20 -2.62 -11.53
C SER A 83 8.69 -2.75 -11.32
N ARG A 84 9.05 -3.54 -10.30
CA ARG A 84 10.40 -3.99 -9.96
C ARG A 84 10.96 -4.79 -11.14
N GLY A 85 11.25 -4.10 -12.23
CA GLY A 85 12.10 -4.54 -13.33
C GLY A 85 13.44 -3.87 -13.10
N GLY A 86 14.35 -4.58 -12.44
CA GLY A 86 15.67 -4.08 -12.13
C GLY A 86 16.44 -3.74 -13.41
N ALA A 87 16.53 -2.45 -13.74
CA ALA A 87 17.71 -1.91 -14.38
C ALA A 87 18.59 -1.41 -13.23
N ALA A 88 19.52 -2.25 -12.78
CA ALA A 88 20.59 -1.80 -11.91
C ALA A 88 21.28 -0.63 -12.65
N ALA A 89 21.09 0.59 -12.15
CA ALA A 89 21.90 1.71 -12.57
C ALA A 89 23.34 1.32 -12.27
N LEU A 90 24.13 1.06 -13.32
CA LEU A 90 25.56 0.85 -13.17
C LEU A 90 26.11 2.07 -12.43
N PRO A 91 26.92 1.89 -11.38
CA PRO A 91 27.54 3.02 -10.73
C PRO A 91 28.33 3.80 -11.79
N PRO A 92 28.32 5.15 -11.74
CA PRO A 92 29.09 5.94 -12.68
C PRO A 92 30.57 5.51 -12.62
N PRO A 93 31.30 5.52 -13.74
CA PRO A 93 32.70 5.14 -13.74
C PRO A 93 33.45 6.05 -12.77
N ILE A 94 34.20 5.42 -11.85
CA ILE A 94 35.07 6.10 -10.90
C ILE A 94 36.06 6.95 -11.72
N ARG A 95 35.94 8.28 -11.64
CA ARG A 95 36.96 9.18 -12.17
C ARG A 95 38.10 9.25 -11.18
N VAL A 96 39.15 8.48 -11.43
CA VAL A 96 40.43 8.65 -10.74
C VAL A 96 41.04 9.96 -11.24
N SER A 97 40.87 11.04 -10.47
CA SER A 97 41.68 12.24 -10.63
C SER A 97 43.06 11.90 -10.08
N GLY A 98 44.05 11.83 -10.98
CA GLY A 98 45.43 11.57 -10.61
C GLY A 98 45.94 12.63 -9.63
N GLY A 99 46.34 12.19 -8.44
CA GLY A 99 46.91 13.08 -7.43
C GLY A 99 46.98 12.45 -6.05
N GLY A 100 47.94 11.53 -5.85
CA GLY A 100 48.67 11.30 -4.58
C GLY A 100 47.91 10.94 -3.30
N GLY A 101 48.15 9.73 -2.78
CA GLY A 101 48.03 9.42 -1.36
C GLY A 101 47.23 8.15 -1.06
N ILE A 102 47.93 7.04 -0.81
CA ILE A 102 47.34 5.83 -0.23
C ILE A 102 47.27 6.07 1.29
N ILE A 103 46.07 6.10 1.87
CA ILE A 103 45.90 5.93 3.33
C ILE A 103 45.29 4.54 3.53
N ILE A 104 46.12 3.62 4.02
CA ILE A 104 45.67 2.30 4.48
C ILE A 104 45.38 2.49 5.97
N ASP A 105 44.11 2.54 6.38
CA ASP A 105 43.77 2.36 7.79
C ASP A 105 43.10 1.01 8.00
N ARG A 106 43.96 0.05 8.34
CA ARG A 106 43.64 -1.33 8.67
C ARG A 106 43.47 -1.40 10.19
N GLY A 107 42.23 -1.17 10.64
CA GLY A 107 41.61 -1.65 11.88
C GLY A 107 42.36 -1.52 13.21
N ARG A 108 41.68 -1.01 14.24
CA ARG A 108 41.81 -1.57 15.59
C ARG A 108 40.63 -1.23 16.48
N PHE A 109 40.16 -2.29 17.13
CA PHE A 109 39.19 -2.34 18.21
C PHE A 109 39.85 -1.90 19.52
N SER A 110 39.19 -1.06 20.33
CA SER A 110 39.40 -1.04 21.78
C SER A 110 38.21 -0.38 22.48
N HIS A 111 37.52 -1.22 23.26
CA HIS A 111 36.70 -0.93 24.43
C HIS A 111 37.62 -0.35 25.51
N GLU A 112 37.25 0.77 26.13
CA GLU A 112 37.80 1.20 27.42
C GLU A 112 36.63 1.75 28.25
N ASP A 113 36.33 1.05 29.35
CA ASP A 113 35.36 1.40 30.37
C ASP A 113 36.00 2.30 31.45
N GLU A 114 35.14 3.11 32.09
CA GLU A 114 35.22 3.71 33.44
C GLU A 114 36.20 4.89 33.72
N GLU A 115 35.67 6.07 34.07
CA GLU A 115 35.56 6.55 35.48
C GLU A 115 34.99 8.00 35.56
N ASP A 116 34.31 8.26 36.67
CA ASP A 116 33.52 9.43 37.04
C ASP A 116 34.22 10.79 36.94
N ASN A 117 33.46 11.83 36.56
CA ASN A 117 33.67 13.20 37.01
C ASN A 117 32.36 14.01 36.96
N ASP A 118 31.89 14.41 38.14
CA ASP A 118 30.84 15.41 38.34
C ASP A 118 31.31 16.80 37.87
N VAL A 119 30.64 17.41 36.89
CA VAL A 119 30.66 18.86 36.69
C VAL A 119 29.29 19.37 36.24
N ASP A 120 28.69 20.17 37.12
CA ASP A 120 27.49 20.99 36.92
C ASP A 120 27.69 22.05 35.83
N GLY A 121 26.68 22.25 34.98
CA GLY A 121 26.73 23.23 33.89
C GLY A 121 25.57 23.11 32.92
N GLY A 122 24.39 23.57 33.34
CA GLY A 122 23.19 23.61 32.51
C GLY A 122 23.38 24.37 31.19
N GLN A 123 22.88 23.78 30.11
CA GLN A 123 22.48 24.48 28.88
C GLN A 123 21.18 23.86 28.37
N ASP A 124 20.09 24.61 28.56
CA ASP A 124 18.82 24.39 27.88
C ASP A 124 19.02 24.48 26.37
N PHE A 125 19.01 23.34 25.70
CA PHE A 125 18.62 23.27 24.30
C PHE A 125 17.49 22.25 24.19
N SER A 126 16.28 22.78 24.10
CA SER A 126 15.10 22.08 23.59
C SER A 126 15.29 21.72 22.12
N GLY A 127 16.18 20.76 21.87
CA GLY A 127 16.30 20.03 20.63
C GLY A 127 15.10 19.12 20.49
N ARG A 128 14.01 19.70 19.99
CA ARG A 128 12.77 19.02 19.61
C ARG A 128 13.13 17.76 18.84
N ARG A 129 12.79 16.61 19.43
CA ARG A 129 12.87 15.29 18.81
C ARG A 129 12.24 15.45 17.42
N ILE A 130 12.99 15.10 16.38
CA ILE A 130 12.39 14.82 15.08
C ILE A 130 11.41 13.68 15.37
N GLU A 131 10.14 14.05 15.54
CA GLU A 131 9.06 13.14 15.28
C GLU A 131 9.25 12.81 13.80
N ASP A 132 9.90 11.68 13.53
CA ASP A 132 9.78 11.00 12.25
C ASP A 132 8.28 10.80 12.09
N GLU A 133 7.62 11.79 11.51
CA GLU A 133 6.30 11.63 10.96
C GLU A 133 6.49 10.59 9.86
N MET A 134 6.22 9.33 10.21
CA MET A 134 5.69 8.37 9.26
C MET A 134 4.37 8.96 8.77
N ILE A 135 4.44 9.93 7.85
CA ILE A 135 3.32 10.35 7.02
C ILE A 135 3.06 9.16 6.11
N SER A 136 2.36 8.17 6.68
CA SER A 136 1.75 7.09 5.93
C SER A 136 0.89 7.77 4.87
N SER A 137 1.03 7.28 3.64
CA SER A 137 0.25 7.58 2.44
C SER A 137 -1.25 7.34 2.64
N ALA A 138 -1.88 8.06 3.57
CA ALA A 138 -3.29 7.96 3.94
C ALA A 138 -4.15 8.89 3.06
N ASP A 139 -3.55 9.80 2.30
CA ASP A 139 -4.26 10.75 1.44
C ASP A 139 -4.89 10.12 0.18
N ASP A 140 -4.54 8.86 -0.15
CA ASP A 140 -5.01 8.21 -1.37
C ASP A 140 -6.13 7.18 -1.14
N GLU A 141 -6.49 6.88 0.11
CA GLU A 141 -7.55 5.92 0.45
C GLU A 141 -8.93 6.58 0.42
N VAL A 142 -9.84 6.02 -0.37
CA VAL A 142 -11.21 6.52 -0.55
C VAL A 142 -12.22 5.40 -0.42
N HIS A 143 -13.43 5.75 0.04
CA HIS A 143 -14.55 4.81 0.05
C HIS A 143 -14.94 4.44 -1.38
N PHE A 144 -15.04 3.15 -1.67
CA PHE A 144 -15.33 2.64 -3.01
C PHE A 144 -16.66 3.17 -3.54
N LEU A 145 -17.73 3.16 -2.72
CA LEU A 145 -19.05 3.65 -3.13
C LEU A 145 -19.14 5.17 -3.27
N ALA A 146 -18.14 5.94 -2.80
CA ALA A 146 -18.06 7.37 -3.05
C ALA A 146 -17.68 7.70 -4.51
N LEU A 147 -17.16 6.72 -5.25
CA LEU A 147 -16.86 6.82 -6.67
C LEU A 147 -18.03 6.24 -7.48
N PRO A 148 -18.75 7.03 -8.27
CA PRO A 148 -19.72 6.49 -9.21
C PRO A 148 -19.04 5.53 -10.19
N ARG A 149 -19.76 4.47 -10.57
CA ARG A 149 -19.27 3.42 -11.48
C ARG A 149 -18.70 4.00 -12.78
N GLU A 150 -19.30 5.07 -13.28
CA GLU A 150 -18.95 5.73 -14.55
C GLU A 150 -17.64 6.53 -14.46
N THR A 151 -17.23 6.89 -13.24
CA THR A 151 -16.02 7.69 -12.97
C THR A 151 -14.81 6.85 -12.62
N LEU A 152 -14.97 5.53 -12.46
CA LEU A 152 -13.87 4.63 -12.18
C LEU A 152 -12.89 4.62 -13.36
N PRO A 153 -11.60 4.95 -13.14
CA PRO A 153 -10.59 4.90 -14.19
C PRO A 153 -10.43 3.46 -14.70
N CYS A 154 -10.09 3.28 -15.97
CA CYS A 154 -9.78 1.97 -16.53
C CYS A 154 -8.32 1.92 -16.98
N PRO A 155 -7.55 0.87 -16.61
CA PRO A 155 -6.20 0.70 -17.12
C PRO A 155 -6.21 0.60 -18.66
N GLY A 156 -5.32 1.36 -19.32
CA GLY A 156 -5.17 1.36 -20.78
C GLY A 156 -6.19 2.19 -21.56
N ARG A 157 -7.13 2.85 -20.89
CA ARG A 157 -8.06 3.78 -21.52
C ARG A 157 -7.53 5.19 -21.31
N ALA A 158 -6.70 5.68 -22.23
CA ALA A 158 -6.27 7.07 -22.21
C ALA A 158 -7.52 7.96 -22.24
N THR A 159 -7.73 8.72 -21.17
CA THR A 159 -8.65 9.86 -21.19
C THR A 159 -8.02 10.91 -22.11
N GLY A 160 -8.43 10.89 -23.38
CA GLY A 160 -8.05 11.89 -24.37
C GLY A 160 -8.75 13.21 -24.15
#